data_AF-A0A074WF85-F1
#
_entry.id   AF-A0A074WF85-F1
#
_cell.length_a   1.000
_cell.length_b   1.000
_cell.length_c   1.000
_cell.angle_alpha   90.00
_cell.angle_beta   90.00
_cell.angle_gamma   90.00
#
_symmetry.space_group_name_H-M   'P 1'
#
loop_
_entity.id
_entity.type
_entity.pdbx_description
1 polymer ?
#
loop_
_entity_poly.entity_id
_entity_poly.type
_entity_poly.pdbx_seq_one_letter_code
_entity_poly.pdbx_strand_id
1 'polypeptide(L)'
;MTTTKSSLRSILPQLETALKSFQSSDFKFRIVRSINPSSSNPPSPKTLFILDSSFNPPSKAHLALARSALHSSSTQQHQSPFRLLLLFSTHNADKAPSAASFPQRLALMTIFAEDLLRDLQTVANHKDYVLPAIDIGLTTAPYYTDKSLAISKEGAERYPDSPRHVHLLGFDTITRFFAAKYYPNFDPPFSALIPYFDEGHRLRVTLRPSDEYGTLESQQEFINSLARGDMESDGGKREWASQIEVVHAEEGVGVSSTRVRKAAKQQDWDEVQQLCTEGVAQAVREDTIYESDDKGAKMA
;
A
#
# COMPACT_ATOMS: atom_id res chain seq x y z
N MET A 1 -8.28 2.71 26.03
CA MET A 1 -7.17 3.68 26.06
C MET A 1 -7.30 4.54 24.82
N THR A 2 -7.48 5.84 24.98
CA THR A 2 -7.68 6.79 23.88
C THR A 2 -6.35 7.06 23.19
N THR A 3 -6.15 6.48 22.01
CA THR A 3 -5.08 6.88 21.09
C THR A 3 -5.29 8.37 20.78
N THR A 4 -4.34 9.22 21.21
CA THR A 4 -4.40 10.66 20.93
C THR A 4 -4.38 10.83 19.40
N LYS A 5 -5.47 11.37 18.82
CA LYS A 5 -5.58 11.57 17.36
C LYS A 5 -4.44 12.47 16.90
N SER A 6 -3.59 11.98 16.01
CA SER A 6 -2.51 12.79 15.45
C SER A 6 -3.11 13.93 14.62
N SER A 7 -2.66 15.16 14.85
CA SER A 7 -2.87 16.25 13.91
C SER A 7 -1.68 16.34 12.98
N LEU A 8 -1.90 16.71 11.72
CA LEU A 8 -0.84 16.77 10.71
C LEU A 8 0.31 17.69 11.18
N ARG A 9 -0.01 18.86 11.74
CA ARG A 9 0.96 19.82 12.27
C ARG A 9 1.85 19.25 13.38
N SER A 10 1.34 18.36 14.24
CA SER A 10 2.12 17.83 15.37
C SER A 10 3.12 16.75 14.95
N ILE A 11 2.83 16.00 13.87
CA ILE A 11 3.67 14.89 13.41
C ILE A 11 4.63 15.27 12.28
N LEU A 12 4.36 16.37 11.55
CA LEU A 12 5.17 16.81 10.41
C LEU A 12 6.67 16.96 10.71
N PRO A 13 7.13 17.66 11.77
CA PRO A 13 8.56 17.89 12.00
C PRO A 13 9.36 16.59 12.20
N GLN A 14 8.74 15.60 12.86
CA GLN A 14 9.36 14.30 13.08
C GLN A 14 9.48 13.53 11.75
N LEU A 15 8.43 13.56 10.92
CA LEU A 15 8.41 12.89 9.62
C LEU A 15 9.36 13.54 8.61
N GLU A 16 9.50 14.87 8.64
CA GLU A 16 10.52 15.58 7.85
C GLU A 16 11.94 15.14 8.24
N THR A 17 12.21 15.05 9.54
CA THR A 17 13.52 14.59 10.05
C THR A 17 13.80 13.15 9.63
N ALA A 18 12.81 12.25 9.78
CA ALA A 18 12.92 10.86 9.36
C ALA A 18 13.13 10.71 7.84
N LEU A 19 12.41 11.50 7.04
CA LEU A 19 12.56 11.52 5.57
C LEU A 19 13.96 12.00 5.17
N LYS A 20 14.44 13.12 5.72
CA LYS A 20 15.79 13.63 5.44
C LYS A 20 16.85 12.61 5.80
N SER A 21 16.73 11.96 6.97
CA SER A 21 17.63 10.90 7.41
C SER A 21 17.61 9.67 6.49
N PHE A 22 16.46 9.34 5.89
CA PHE A 22 16.36 8.27 4.89
C PHE A 22 17.02 8.67 3.57
N GLN A 23 16.71 9.86 3.07
CA GLN A 23 17.27 10.40 1.82
C GLN A 23 18.78 10.61 1.87
N SER A 24 19.34 10.91 3.04
CA SER A 24 20.78 11.04 3.24
C SER A 24 21.50 9.71 3.51
N SER A 25 20.81 8.57 3.41
CA SER A 25 21.35 7.25 3.71
C SER A 25 21.32 6.33 2.49
N ASP A 26 22.12 5.26 2.51
CA ASP A 26 22.16 4.28 1.42
C ASP A 26 21.06 3.20 1.51
N PHE A 27 20.22 3.26 2.56
CA PHE A 27 19.13 2.31 2.77
C PHE A 27 18.08 2.38 1.65
N LYS A 28 17.61 1.22 1.21
CA LYS A 28 16.51 1.05 0.25
C LYS A 28 15.14 0.97 0.91
N PHE A 29 15.06 0.73 2.21
CA PHE A 29 13.85 0.62 3.01
C PHE A 29 14.10 1.14 4.43
N ARG A 30 13.12 1.88 4.98
CA ARG A 30 13.12 2.25 6.39
C ARG A 30 11.71 2.47 6.90
N ILE A 31 11.46 2.01 8.11
CA ILE A 31 10.23 2.35 8.85
C ILE A 31 10.44 3.69 9.53
N VAL A 32 9.54 4.63 9.27
CA VAL A 32 9.61 6.00 9.81
C VAL A 32 8.61 6.24 10.92
N ARG A 33 7.57 5.40 11.03
CA ARG A 33 6.58 5.46 12.10
C ARG A 33 5.85 4.13 12.25
N SER A 34 5.35 3.87 13.45
CA SER A 34 4.54 2.69 13.77
C SER A 34 3.38 3.07 14.67
N ILE A 35 2.18 2.57 14.36
CA ILE A 35 0.97 2.71 15.15
C ILE A 35 0.59 1.34 15.70
N ASN A 36 0.53 1.21 17.03
CA ASN A 36 0.18 -0.03 17.70
C ASN A 36 -1.23 0.05 18.29
N PRO A 37 -2.09 -0.98 18.14
CA PRO A 37 -3.43 -1.00 18.72
C PRO A 37 -3.44 -1.15 20.26
N SER A 38 -2.36 -1.69 20.84
CA SER A 38 -2.14 -1.83 22.28
C SER A 38 -0.79 -1.24 22.70
N SER A 39 -0.62 -0.98 24.00
CA SER A 39 0.61 -0.47 24.60
C SER A 39 1.72 -1.53 24.74
N SER A 40 1.42 -2.80 24.47
CA SER A 40 2.41 -3.89 24.47
C SER A 40 3.20 -3.91 23.17
N ASN A 41 4.46 -4.30 23.22
CA ASN A 41 5.23 -4.56 22.01
C ASN A 41 4.57 -5.68 21.19
N PRO A 42 4.14 -5.41 19.94
CA PRO A 42 3.54 -6.44 19.11
C PRO A 42 4.58 -7.53 18.80
N PRO A 43 4.18 -8.82 18.79
CA PRO A 43 5.09 -9.90 18.45
C PRO A 43 5.62 -9.76 17.00
N SER A 44 6.70 -10.48 16.72
CA SER A 44 7.26 -10.60 15.37
C SER A 44 6.19 -11.21 14.44
N PRO A 45 5.88 -10.57 13.29
CA PRO A 45 4.88 -11.11 12.38
C PRO A 45 5.40 -12.35 11.66
N LYS A 46 4.51 -13.29 11.35
CA LYS A 46 4.75 -14.36 10.36
C LYS A 46 4.23 -13.98 8.98
N THR A 47 3.27 -13.05 8.92
CA THR A 47 2.74 -12.49 7.68
C THR A 47 2.74 -10.96 7.75
N LEU A 48 3.30 -10.33 6.72
CA LEU A 48 3.31 -8.88 6.54
C LEU A 48 2.46 -8.54 5.32
N PHE A 49 1.29 -7.96 5.56
CA PHE A 49 0.50 -7.35 4.51
C PHE A 49 1.13 -6.02 4.11
N ILE A 50 1.29 -5.77 2.82
CA ILE A 50 1.97 -4.58 2.30
C ILE A 50 1.03 -3.86 1.35
N LEU A 51 0.63 -2.65 1.71
CA LEU A 51 -0.13 -1.76 0.86
C LEU A 51 0.81 -0.67 0.35
N ASP A 52 1.24 -0.82 -0.90
CA ASP A 52 2.18 0.07 -1.57
C ASP A 52 1.42 1.03 -2.49
N SER A 53 1.52 2.33 -2.21
CA SER A 53 0.84 3.37 -2.98
C SER A 53 1.54 4.72 -2.84
N SER A 54 1.16 5.67 -3.69
CA SER A 54 1.62 7.05 -3.55
C SER A 54 0.93 7.83 -2.42
N PHE A 55 -0.18 7.32 -1.88
CA PHE A 55 -0.93 7.91 -0.76
C PHE A 55 -1.11 9.44 -0.87
N ASN A 56 -1.62 9.90 -2.02
CA ASN A 56 -1.71 11.34 -2.34
C ASN A 56 -3.15 11.82 -2.67
N PRO A 57 -4.10 11.75 -1.71
CA PRO A 57 -3.97 11.22 -0.34
C PRO A 57 -4.36 9.72 -0.27
N PRO A 58 -4.19 9.04 0.89
CA PRO A 58 -4.94 7.82 1.20
C PRO A 58 -6.45 8.06 1.02
N SER A 59 -7.21 7.01 0.71
CA SER A 59 -8.63 7.11 0.34
C SER A 59 -9.38 5.86 0.78
N LYS A 60 -10.71 5.87 0.65
CA LYS A 60 -11.54 4.69 0.95
C LYS A 60 -11.24 3.47 0.07
N ALA A 61 -10.64 3.66 -1.11
CA ALA A 61 -10.12 2.54 -1.89
C ALA A 61 -8.97 1.82 -1.15
N HIS A 62 -8.04 2.59 -0.56
CA HIS A 62 -6.96 2.02 0.26
C HIS A 62 -7.52 1.39 1.55
N LEU A 63 -8.55 2.01 2.15
CA LEU A 63 -9.26 1.42 3.31
C LEU A 63 -9.84 0.06 2.95
N ALA A 64 -10.57 -0.05 1.84
CA ALA A 64 -11.22 -1.28 1.41
C ALA A 64 -10.19 -2.41 1.17
N LEU A 65 -9.05 -2.10 0.53
CA LEU A 65 -7.95 -3.05 0.35
C LEU A 65 -7.41 -3.59 1.68
N ALA A 66 -7.08 -2.68 2.61
CA ALA A 66 -6.53 -3.05 3.91
C ALA A 66 -7.55 -3.82 4.76
N ARG A 67 -8.80 -3.33 4.82
CA ARG A 67 -9.88 -3.95 5.59
C ARG A 67 -10.20 -5.36 5.07
N SER A 68 -10.30 -5.55 3.76
CA SER A 68 -10.54 -6.87 3.17
C SER A 68 -9.42 -7.87 3.51
N ALA A 69 -8.15 -7.44 3.48
CA ALA A 69 -7.02 -8.30 3.83
C ALA A 69 -6.96 -8.66 5.33
N LEU A 70 -7.49 -7.79 6.20
CA LEU A 70 -7.49 -7.97 7.65
C LEU A 70 -8.74 -8.66 8.19
N HIS A 71 -9.71 -8.95 7.31
CA HIS A 71 -10.89 -9.75 7.65
C HIS A 71 -10.51 -11.20 7.95
N SER A 72 -11.22 -11.82 8.90
CA SER A 72 -10.97 -13.17 9.43
C SER A 72 -10.96 -14.22 8.31
N SER A 73 -11.88 -14.13 7.35
CA SER A 73 -11.94 -15.03 6.19
C SER A 73 -10.70 -14.97 5.29
N SER A 74 -10.02 -13.83 5.20
CA SER A 74 -8.74 -13.70 4.48
C SER A 74 -7.58 -14.17 5.37
N THR A 75 -7.51 -13.67 6.60
CA THR A 75 -6.38 -13.97 7.51
C THR A 75 -6.27 -15.44 7.90
N GLN A 76 -7.35 -16.23 7.86
CA GLN A 76 -7.33 -17.69 8.07
C GLN A 76 -6.43 -18.44 7.08
N GLN A 77 -6.16 -17.87 5.91
CA GLN A 77 -5.27 -18.44 4.90
C GLN A 77 -3.78 -18.15 5.16
N HIS A 78 -3.47 -17.36 6.19
CA HIS A 78 -2.15 -16.84 6.48
C HIS A 78 -1.71 -17.15 7.91
N GLN A 79 -0.40 -17.16 8.14
CA GLN A 79 0.16 -17.43 9.45
C GLN A 79 0.17 -16.16 10.30
N SER A 80 -0.43 -16.24 11.49
CA SER A 80 -0.32 -15.21 12.52
C SER A 80 1.03 -15.32 13.26
N PRO A 81 1.51 -14.25 13.93
CA PRO A 81 0.93 -12.92 14.04
C PRO A 81 0.99 -12.11 12.74
N PHE A 82 0.07 -11.15 12.60
CA PHE A 82 -0.07 -10.30 11.41
C PHE A 82 0.47 -8.89 11.65
N ARG A 83 0.95 -8.27 10.58
CA ARG A 83 1.27 -6.84 10.54
C ARG A 83 0.89 -6.22 9.21
N LEU A 84 0.54 -4.93 9.21
CA LEU A 84 0.34 -4.14 7.99
C LEU A 84 1.48 -3.13 7.81
N LEU A 85 2.01 -3.03 6.60
CA LEU A 85 2.96 -2.02 6.19
C LEU A 85 2.31 -1.13 5.12
N LEU A 86 2.20 0.16 5.41
CA LEU A 86 1.90 1.19 4.41
C LEU A 86 3.22 1.64 3.80
N LEU A 87 3.47 1.29 2.55
CA LEU A 87 4.76 1.51 1.89
C LEU A 87 4.67 2.66 0.90
N PHE A 88 5.56 3.65 1.03
CA PHE A 88 5.65 4.78 0.12
C PHE A 88 7.01 4.80 -0.60
N SER A 89 6.99 4.68 -1.92
CA SER A 89 8.19 4.84 -2.75
C SER A 89 8.51 6.31 -3.04
N THR A 90 9.74 6.73 -2.72
CA THR A 90 10.29 8.06 -3.05
C THR A 90 10.78 8.15 -4.49
N HIS A 91 11.03 7.00 -5.15
CA HIS A 91 11.41 6.90 -6.55
C HIS A 91 10.32 6.15 -7.31
N ASN A 92 9.20 6.82 -7.59
CA ASN A 92 8.27 6.34 -8.60
C ASN A 92 8.70 6.90 -9.95
N ALA A 93 9.22 6.04 -10.84
CA ALA A 93 9.78 6.41 -12.14
C ALA A 93 8.80 7.19 -13.06
N ASP A 94 7.48 7.07 -12.81
CA ASP A 94 6.44 7.55 -13.72
C ASP A 94 5.66 8.80 -13.28
N LYS A 95 6.04 9.50 -12.19
CA LYS A 95 5.21 10.60 -11.64
C LYS A 95 5.86 11.99 -11.71
N ALA A 96 5.15 12.90 -12.40
CA ALA A 96 5.31 14.36 -12.41
C ALA A 96 5.30 14.98 -10.98
N PRO A 97 5.70 16.26 -10.81
CA PRO A 97 5.63 16.95 -9.52
C PRO A 97 4.28 16.73 -8.80
N SER A 98 4.39 16.43 -7.51
CA SER A 98 3.27 16.00 -6.68
C SER A 98 2.58 17.16 -6.01
N ALA A 99 1.24 17.17 -6.02
CA ALA A 99 0.36 18.11 -5.30
C ALA A 99 0.44 18.11 -3.76
N ALA A 100 1.09 17.11 -3.15
CA ALA A 100 1.42 17.15 -1.72
C ALA A 100 2.88 16.76 -1.53
N SER A 101 3.56 17.39 -0.57
CA SER A 101 4.93 17.06 -0.22
C SER A 101 5.04 15.64 0.36
N PHE A 102 6.24 15.05 0.32
CA PHE A 102 6.46 13.73 0.91
C PHE A 102 6.16 13.70 2.42
N PRO A 103 6.57 14.69 3.24
CA PRO A 103 6.16 14.76 4.64
C PRO A 103 4.65 14.81 4.85
N GLN A 104 3.91 15.58 4.03
CA GLN A 104 2.44 15.62 4.10
C GLN A 104 1.83 14.26 3.79
N ARG A 105 2.31 13.55 2.77
CA ARG A 105 1.83 12.19 2.45
C ARG A 105 2.09 11.22 3.60
N LEU A 106 3.27 11.26 4.22
CA LEU A 106 3.58 10.45 5.41
C LEU A 106 2.68 10.78 6.60
N ALA A 107 2.35 12.06 6.79
CA ALA A 107 1.43 12.50 7.82
C ALA A 107 0.00 11.98 7.55
N LEU A 108 -0.46 12.06 6.31
CA LEU A 108 -1.75 11.52 5.90
C LEU A 108 -1.80 9.99 6.03
N MET A 109 -0.71 9.27 5.72
CA MET A 109 -0.58 7.82 5.98
C MET A 109 -0.69 7.49 7.47
N THR A 110 -0.12 8.33 8.33
CA THR A 110 -0.21 8.20 9.80
C THR A 110 -1.65 8.31 10.27
N ILE A 111 -2.35 9.36 9.82
CA ILE A 111 -3.75 9.60 10.16
C ILE A 111 -4.63 8.47 9.60
N PHE A 112 -4.37 8.02 8.36
CA PHE A 112 -5.05 6.89 7.76
C PHE A 112 -4.87 5.59 8.56
N ALA A 113 -3.67 5.31 9.09
CA ALA A 113 -3.42 4.15 9.93
C ALA A 113 -4.23 4.19 11.24
N GLU A 114 -4.32 5.37 11.88
CA GLU A 114 -5.15 5.58 13.07
C GLU A 114 -6.65 5.42 12.77
N ASP A 115 -7.11 5.97 11.65
CA ASP A 115 -8.50 5.82 11.19
C ASP A 115 -8.83 4.36 10.89
N LEU A 116 -7.93 3.62 10.21
CA LEU A 116 -8.11 2.20 9.91
C LEU A 116 -8.22 1.37 11.19
N LEU A 117 -7.35 1.57 12.18
CA LEU A 117 -7.45 0.83 13.45
C LEU A 117 -8.77 1.12 14.17
N ARG A 118 -9.23 2.37 14.15
CA ARG A 118 -10.52 2.75 14.73
C ARG A 118 -11.69 2.12 13.98
N ASP A 119 -11.65 2.10 12.65
CA ASP A 119 -12.66 1.45 11.81
C ASP A 119 -12.78 -0.04 12.18
N LEU A 120 -11.66 -0.78 12.18
CA LEU A 120 -11.63 -2.19 12.56
C LEU A 120 -12.11 -2.43 14.01
N GLN A 121 -11.86 -1.48 14.92
CA GLN A 121 -12.33 -1.48 16.30
C GLN A 121 -13.77 -1.01 16.50
N THR A 122 -14.49 -0.55 15.47
CA THR A 122 -15.86 -0.01 15.61
C THR A 122 -16.90 -0.82 14.82
N VAL A 123 -16.49 -1.58 13.79
CA VAL A 123 -17.39 -2.48 13.04
C VAL A 123 -18.00 -3.54 13.98
N ALA A 124 -19.32 -3.74 13.86
CA ALA A 124 -20.22 -4.43 14.80
C ALA A 124 -19.82 -5.86 15.24
N ASN A 125 -18.87 -6.48 14.55
CA ASN A 125 -18.24 -7.74 14.93
C ASN A 125 -16.71 -7.58 14.98
N HIS A 126 -16.14 -6.95 16.01
CA HIS A 126 -14.66 -6.85 16.18
C HIS A 126 -13.92 -8.20 16.08
N LYS A 127 -14.63 -9.32 16.23
CA LYS A 127 -14.08 -10.68 16.08
C LYS A 127 -13.80 -11.06 14.63
N ASP A 128 -14.43 -10.39 13.68
CA ASP A 128 -14.28 -10.67 12.26
C ASP A 128 -13.03 -10.01 11.67
N TYR A 129 -12.31 -9.18 12.44
CA TYR A 129 -11.12 -8.50 11.97
C TYR A 129 -9.94 -8.70 12.92
N VAL A 130 -8.75 -8.82 12.34
CA VAL A 130 -7.51 -8.71 13.08
C VAL A 130 -7.18 -7.22 13.28
N LEU A 131 -6.69 -6.88 14.48
CA LEU A 131 -6.12 -5.56 14.78
C LEU A 131 -4.59 -5.65 14.78
N PRO A 132 -3.92 -5.47 13.62
CA PRO A 132 -2.47 -5.55 13.55
C PRO A 132 -1.82 -4.24 14.04
N ALA A 133 -0.54 -4.30 14.38
CA ALA A 133 0.27 -3.09 14.31
C ALA A 133 0.39 -2.60 12.86
N ILE A 134 0.52 -1.30 12.65
CA ILE A 134 0.68 -0.70 11.33
C ILE A 134 2.01 0.05 11.27
N ASP A 135 2.89 -0.36 10.37
CA ASP A 135 4.15 0.33 10.08
C ASP A 135 3.97 1.25 8.86
N ILE A 136 4.68 2.37 8.87
CA ILE A 136 4.77 3.32 7.75
C ILE A 136 6.22 3.29 7.28
N GLY A 137 6.41 2.84 6.05
CA GLY A 137 7.73 2.63 5.46
C GLY A 137 7.98 3.52 4.26
N LEU A 138 9.25 3.90 4.10
CA LEU A 138 9.79 4.50 2.87
C LEU A 138 10.58 3.45 2.10
N THR A 139 10.59 3.56 0.79
CA THR A 139 11.50 2.79 -0.06
C THR A 139 12.00 3.58 -1.26
N THR A 140 13.22 3.27 -1.71
CA THR A 140 13.76 3.71 -3.00
C THR A 140 13.76 2.59 -4.04
N ALA A 141 13.35 1.37 -3.66
CA ALA A 141 13.30 0.22 -4.55
C ALA A 141 12.15 0.36 -5.57
N PRO A 142 12.44 0.21 -6.88
CA PRO A 142 11.45 0.50 -7.92
C PRO A 142 10.45 -0.65 -8.11
N TYR A 143 10.91 -1.90 -8.05
CA TYR A 143 10.11 -3.09 -8.35
C TYR A 143 9.71 -3.87 -7.09
N TYR A 144 8.63 -4.63 -7.16
CA TYR A 144 8.11 -5.40 -6.02
C TYR A 144 9.09 -6.44 -5.48
N THR A 145 9.84 -7.13 -6.36
CA THR A 145 10.92 -8.04 -5.92
C THR A 145 11.97 -7.30 -5.11
N ASP A 146 12.44 -6.15 -5.59
CA ASP A 146 13.44 -5.33 -4.91
C ASP A 146 12.92 -4.76 -3.59
N LYS A 147 11.63 -4.36 -3.55
CA LYS A 147 10.96 -3.89 -2.33
C LYS A 147 10.93 -4.98 -1.27
N SER A 148 10.50 -6.19 -1.63
CA SER A 148 10.51 -7.34 -0.72
C SER A 148 11.92 -7.64 -0.23
N LEU A 149 12.92 -7.63 -1.11
CA LEU A 149 14.31 -7.87 -0.71
C LEU A 149 14.84 -6.80 0.24
N ALA A 150 14.54 -5.52 -0.01
CA ALA A 150 14.91 -4.41 0.85
C ALA A 150 14.22 -4.51 2.22
N ILE A 151 12.93 -4.86 2.26
CA ILE A 151 12.19 -5.08 3.50
C ILE A 151 12.81 -6.23 4.31
N SER A 152 13.11 -7.36 3.68
CA SER A 152 13.71 -8.52 4.37
C SER A 152 15.10 -8.19 4.93
N LYS A 153 15.94 -7.47 4.19
CA LYS A 153 17.32 -7.14 4.60
C LYS A 153 17.38 -6.02 5.62
N GLU A 154 16.74 -4.90 5.31
CA GLU A 154 16.89 -3.65 6.06
C GLU A 154 15.80 -3.47 7.12
N GLY A 155 14.70 -4.23 7.00
CA GLY A 155 13.65 -4.34 8.02
C GLY A 155 13.89 -5.45 9.04
N ALA A 156 15.01 -6.19 8.97
CA ALA A 156 15.27 -7.37 9.80
C ALA A 156 15.16 -7.12 11.31
N GLU A 157 15.55 -5.92 11.79
CA GLU A 157 15.37 -5.56 13.21
C GLU A 157 13.88 -5.50 13.61
N ARG A 158 13.02 -5.00 12.71
CA ARG A 158 11.58 -4.94 12.93
C ARG A 158 10.90 -6.28 12.69
N TYR A 159 11.41 -7.04 11.73
CA TYR A 159 10.82 -8.27 11.20
C TYR A 159 11.81 -9.45 11.31
N PRO A 160 12.26 -9.80 12.53
CA PRO A 160 13.35 -10.77 12.72
C PRO A 160 13.01 -12.18 12.25
N ASP A 161 11.72 -12.50 12.15
CA ASP A 161 11.24 -13.83 11.73
C ASP A 161 11.06 -13.96 10.21
N SER A 162 11.46 -12.95 9.42
CA SER A 162 11.32 -12.93 7.96
C SER A 162 9.90 -13.29 7.50
N PRO A 163 8.90 -12.44 7.82
CA PRO A 163 7.49 -12.72 7.52
C PRO A 163 7.28 -12.94 6.02
N ARG A 164 6.32 -13.80 5.68
CA ARG A 164 5.82 -13.87 4.31
C ARG A 164 5.19 -12.53 3.93
N HIS A 165 5.63 -11.97 2.81
CA HIS A 165 5.04 -10.76 2.26
C HIS A 165 3.76 -11.07 1.48
N VAL A 166 2.71 -10.31 1.74
CA VAL A 166 1.45 -10.33 0.98
C VAL A 166 1.18 -8.93 0.45
N HIS A 167 1.45 -8.69 -0.84
CA HIS A 167 1.22 -7.37 -1.44
C HIS A 167 -0.24 -7.19 -1.85
N LEU A 168 -0.85 -6.11 -1.37
CA LEU A 168 -2.23 -5.74 -1.64
C LEU A 168 -2.29 -4.87 -2.89
N LEU A 169 -2.76 -5.43 -4.00
CA LEU A 169 -2.71 -4.79 -5.32
C LEU A 169 -4.10 -4.61 -5.94
N GLY A 170 -4.25 -3.58 -6.75
CA GLY A 170 -5.33 -3.50 -7.74
C GLY A 170 -4.97 -4.24 -9.02
N PHE A 171 -5.98 -4.51 -9.86
CA PHE A 171 -5.78 -5.17 -11.16
C PHE A 171 -4.78 -4.43 -12.07
N ASP A 172 -4.85 -3.10 -12.12
CA ASP A 172 -3.92 -2.24 -12.89
C ASP A 172 -2.43 -2.43 -12.51
N THR A 173 -2.20 -2.86 -11.28
CA THR A 173 -0.85 -3.01 -10.74
C THR A 173 -0.31 -4.41 -10.99
N ILE A 174 -1.15 -5.45 -10.92
CA ILE A 174 -0.69 -6.80 -11.28
C ILE A 174 -0.40 -6.93 -12.77
N THR A 175 -1.15 -6.23 -13.64
CA THR A 175 -0.82 -6.23 -15.08
C THR A 175 0.54 -5.61 -15.35
N ARG A 176 0.94 -4.60 -14.57
CA ARG A 176 2.30 -4.03 -14.61
C ARG A 176 3.34 -4.94 -13.96
N PHE A 177 2.99 -5.63 -12.88
CA PHE A 177 3.85 -6.64 -12.24
C PHE A 177 4.23 -7.76 -13.22
N PHE A 178 3.32 -8.17 -14.10
CA PHE A 178 3.56 -9.15 -15.16
C PHE A 178 3.69 -8.51 -16.55
N ALA A 179 4.36 -7.36 -16.65
CA ALA A 179 4.69 -6.75 -17.94
C ALA A 179 6.19 -6.81 -18.20
N ALA A 180 6.60 -7.64 -19.17
CA ALA A 180 8.00 -7.92 -19.51
C ALA A 180 8.85 -6.65 -19.74
N LYS A 181 8.25 -5.58 -20.27
CA LYS A 181 8.91 -4.28 -20.48
C LYS A 181 9.54 -3.66 -19.23
N TYR A 182 9.11 -4.05 -18.03
CA TYR A 182 9.69 -3.56 -16.77
C TYR A 182 10.91 -4.36 -16.32
N TYR A 183 11.26 -5.46 -17.00
CA TYR A 183 12.39 -6.32 -16.69
C TYR A 183 13.40 -6.44 -17.85
N PRO A 184 13.85 -5.32 -18.45
CA PRO A 184 14.70 -5.35 -19.65
C PRO A 184 16.10 -5.92 -19.41
N ASN A 185 16.53 -6.04 -18.15
CA ASN A 185 17.86 -6.53 -17.78
C ASN A 185 17.87 -8.03 -17.44
N PHE A 186 16.77 -8.73 -17.69
CA PHE A 186 16.56 -10.13 -17.35
C PHE A 186 16.18 -10.93 -18.60
N ASP A 187 16.70 -12.15 -18.71
CA ASP A 187 16.39 -13.06 -19.81
C ASP A 187 16.17 -14.50 -19.26
N PRO A 188 14.94 -15.04 -19.31
CA PRO A 188 13.72 -14.37 -19.75
C PRO A 188 13.28 -13.25 -18.77
N PRO A 189 12.47 -12.26 -19.20
CA PRO A 189 12.16 -11.06 -18.41
C PRO A 189 11.63 -11.36 -16.98
N PHE A 190 10.71 -12.31 -16.85
CA PHE A 190 10.12 -12.66 -15.55
C PHE A 190 11.05 -13.48 -14.63
N SER A 191 12.27 -13.82 -15.05
CA SER A 191 13.27 -14.32 -14.10
C SER A 191 13.56 -13.33 -12.96
N ALA A 192 13.30 -12.04 -13.17
CA ALA A 192 13.30 -10.99 -12.15
C ALA A 192 12.30 -11.23 -10.99
N LEU A 193 11.27 -12.03 -11.22
CA LEU A 193 10.21 -12.32 -10.24
C LEU A 193 10.50 -13.56 -9.40
N ILE A 194 11.46 -14.40 -9.81
CA ILE A 194 11.80 -15.65 -9.12
C ILE A 194 12.08 -15.41 -7.62
N PRO A 195 12.93 -14.44 -7.20
CA PRO A 195 13.22 -14.26 -5.78
C PRO A 195 11.99 -13.87 -4.96
N TYR A 196 10.98 -13.25 -5.57
CA TYR A 196 9.73 -12.91 -4.88
C TYR A 196 8.92 -14.18 -4.58
N PHE A 197 8.70 -15.00 -5.61
CA PHE A 197 7.84 -16.18 -5.49
C PHE A 197 8.52 -17.34 -4.78
N ASP A 198 9.83 -17.54 -4.95
CA ASP A 198 10.59 -18.62 -4.30
C ASP A 198 10.64 -18.42 -2.77
N GLU A 199 10.64 -17.19 -2.28
CA GLU A 199 10.47 -16.83 -0.86
C GLU A 199 9.03 -17.03 -0.34
N GLY A 200 8.15 -17.61 -1.18
CA GLY A 200 6.77 -17.91 -0.84
C GLY A 200 5.89 -16.67 -0.66
N HIS A 201 6.33 -15.49 -1.09
CA HIS A 201 5.53 -14.27 -1.04
C HIS A 201 4.28 -14.40 -1.92
N ARG A 202 3.28 -13.57 -1.65
CA ARG A 202 1.96 -13.67 -2.29
C ARG A 202 1.45 -12.32 -2.75
N LEU A 203 0.61 -12.34 -3.77
CA LEU A 203 -0.16 -11.19 -4.22
C LEU A 203 -1.61 -11.39 -3.80
N ARG A 204 -2.25 -10.35 -3.26
CA ARG A 204 -3.70 -10.30 -3.10
C ARG A 204 -4.23 -9.21 -4.02
N VAL A 205 -4.93 -9.63 -5.07
CA VAL A 205 -5.35 -8.80 -6.19
C VAL A 205 -6.83 -8.52 -6.08
N THR A 206 -7.17 -7.24 -5.93
CA THR A 206 -8.56 -6.81 -5.94
C THR A 206 -8.98 -6.46 -7.35
N LEU A 207 -9.91 -7.24 -7.90
CA LEU A 207 -10.55 -6.99 -9.17
C LEU A 207 -11.53 -5.84 -9.03
N ARG A 208 -11.41 -4.89 -9.95
CA ARG A 208 -12.23 -3.69 -9.99
C ARG A 208 -12.54 -3.38 -11.45
N PRO A 209 -13.65 -3.91 -11.99
CA PRO A 209 -14.04 -3.62 -13.35
C PRO A 209 -14.31 -2.13 -13.52
N SER A 210 -13.91 -1.60 -14.67
CA SER A 210 -14.15 -0.21 -15.07
C SER A 210 -13.92 -0.09 -16.57
N ASP A 211 -14.40 1.00 -17.16
CA ASP A 211 -14.22 1.25 -18.61
C ASP A 211 -12.73 1.25 -19.02
N GLU A 212 -11.83 1.64 -18.12
CA GLU A 212 -10.38 1.69 -18.37
C GLU A 212 -9.69 0.32 -18.21
N TYR A 213 -10.17 -0.53 -17.30
CA TYR A 213 -9.50 -1.77 -16.89
C TYR A 213 -10.28 -3.05 -17.25
N GLY A 214 -11.26 -2.95 -18.14
CA GLY A 214 -12.00 -4.08 -18.67
C GLY A 214 -13.06 -4.66 -17.73
N THR A 215 -13.69 -5.73 -18.20
CA THR A 215 -14.74 -6.46 -17.49
C THR A 215 -14.14 -7.38 -16.44
N LEU A 216 -14.97 -7.81 -15.48
CA LEU A 216 -14.55 -8.78 -14.46
C LEU A 216 -13.99 -10.07 -15.08
N GLU A 217 -14.63 -10.54 -16.16
CA GLU A 217 -14.19 -11.71 -16.92
C GLU A 217 -12.79 -11.51 -17.51
N SER A 218 -12.52 -10.37 -18.15
CA SER A 218 -11.18 -10.09 -18.70
C SER A 218 -10.09 -10.01 -17.61
N GLN A 219 -10.44 -9.50 -16.42
CA GLN A 219 -9.50 -9.41 -15.31
C GLN A 219 -9.21 -10.79 -14.72
N GLN A 220 -10.23 -11.63 -14.57
CA GLN A 220 -10.07 -13.01 -14.12
C GLN A 220 -9.26 -13.82 -15.14
N GLU A 221 -9.50 -13.60 -16.43
CA GLU A 221 -8.82 -14.29 -17.51
C GLU A 221 -7.32 -13.98 -17.56
N PHE A 222 -6.91 -12.76 -17.19
CA PHE A 222 -5.49 -12.41 -17.03
C PHE A 222 -4.79 -13.29 -15.97
N ILE A 223 -5.48 -13.65 -14.88
CA ILE A 223 -4.90 -14.54 -13.86
C ILE A 223 -4.91 -15.99 -14.35
N ASN A 224 -5.97 -16.39 -15.05
CA ASN A 224 -6.09 -17.73 -15.62
C ASN A 224 -5.02 -17.99 -16.70
N SER A 225 -4.64 -16.99 -17.49
CA SER A 225 -3.61 -17.12 -18.53
C SER A 225 -2.24 -17.45 -17.93
N LEU A 226 -1.88 -16.84 -16.80
CA LEU A 226 -0.68 -17.22 -16.05
C LEU A 226 -0.74 -18.69 -15.62
N ALA A 227 -1.87 -19.14 -15.06
CA ALA A 227 -2.05 -20.52 -14.61
C ALA A 227 -1.95 -21.56 -15.74
N ARG A 228 -2.37 -21.20 -16.96
CA ARG A 228 -2.27 -22.06 -18.15
C ARG A 228 -0.87 -22.11 -18.76
N GLY A 229 -0.02 -21.15 -18.42
CA GLY A 229 1.36 -21.04 -18.94
C GLY A 229 1.49 -20.11 -20.14
N ASP A 230 0.50 -19.25 -20.38
CA ASP A 230 0.50 -18.34 -21.52
C ASP A 230 1.67 -17.32 -21.43
N MET A 231 2.24 -17.13 -20.23
CA MET A 231 3.38 -16.26 -19.94
C MET A 231 4.75 -16.99 -19.85
N GLU A 232 4.83 -18.29 -20.16
CA GLU A 232 6.08 -19.06 -20.02
C GLU A 232 7.19 -18.58 -20.96
N SER A 233 6.84 -18.04 -22.13
CA SER A 233 7.80 -17.47 -23.08
C SER A 233 8.59 -16.29 -22.48
N ASP A 234 7.96 -15.52 -21.59
CA ASP A 234 8.59 -14.44 -20.82
C ASP A 234 9.17 -14.94 -19.48
N GLY A 235 9.14 -16.25 -19.20
CA GLY A 235 9.65 -16.86 -17.97
C GLY A 235 8.65 -16.93 -16.82
N GLY A 236 7.36 -16.66 -17.08
CA GLY A 236 6.30 -16.71 -16.08
C GLY A 236 5.92 -18.16 -15.75
N LYS A 237 6.12 -18.57 -14.49
CA LYS A 237 5.83 -19.95 -14.07
C LYS A 237 4.37 -20.13 -13.69
N ARG A 238 3.74 -21.24 -14.13
CA ARG A 238 2.31 -21.53 -13.89
C ARG A 238 1.97 -21.60 -12.40
N GLU A 239 2.86 -22.16 -11.60
CA GLU A 239 2.69 -22.35 -10.16
C GLU A 239 2.55 -21.03 -9.40
N TRP A 240 3.06 -19.92 -9.94
CA TRP A 240 2.92 -18.59 -9.31
C TRP A 240 1.46 -18.15 -9.22
N ALA A 241 0.58 -18.66 -10.09
CA ALA A 241 -0.86 -18.40 -9.98
C ALA A 241 -1.43 -18.85 -8.63
N SER A 242 -0.89 -19.91 -8.01
CA SER A 242 -1.32 -20.37 -6.67
C SER A 242 -0.91 -19.42 -5.52
N GLN A 243 0.00 -18.49 -5.79
CA GLN A 243 0.44 -17.45 -4.86
C GLN A 243 -0.32 -16.14 -5.08
N ILE A 244 -1.28 -16.11 -6.00
CA ILE A 244 -2.13 -14.95 -6.29
C ILE A 244 -3.54 -15.25 -5.77
N GLU A 245 -3.93 -14.52 -4.74
CA GLU A 245 -5.30 -14.53 -4.25
C GLU A 245 -6.10 -13.44 -4.97
N VAL A 246 -7.23 -13.83 -5.58
CA VAL A 246 -8.10 -12.91 -6.31
C VAL A 246 -9.32 -12.60 -5.47
N VAL A 247 -9.64 -11.31 -5.32
CA VAL A 247 -10.81 -10.85 -4.57
C VAL A 247 -11.57 -9.79 -5.34
N HIS A 248 -12.87 -9.66 -5.05
CA HIS A 248 -13.74 -8.69 -5.70
C HIS A 248 -13.90 -7.45 -4.83
N ALA A 249 -13.86 -6.26 -5.44
CA ALA A 249 -14.14 -5.02 -4.71
C ALA A 249 -15.63 -4.93 -4.35
N GLU A 250 -15.95 -5.03 -3.06
CA GLU A 250 -17.29 -4.74 -2.52
C GLU A 250 -17.45 -3.24 -2.17
N GLU A 251 -16.37 -2.60 -1.73
CA GLU A 251 -16.33 -1.20 -1.30
C GLU A 251 -15.23 -0.42 -2.05
N GLY A 252 -15.32 0.92 -2.06
CA GLY A 252 -14.28 1.79 -2.64
C GLY A 252 -14.25 1.83 -4.18
N VAL A 253 -15.25 1.26 -4.85
CA VAL A 253 -15.44 1.38 -6.31
C VAL A 253 -15.65 2.85 -6.68
N GLY A 254 -15.06 3.28 -7.80
CA GLY A 254 -15.10 4.68 -8.24
C GLY A 254 -14.25 5.68 -7.42
N VAL A 255 -13.54 5.24 -6.38
CA VAL A 255 -12.66 6.09 -5.55
C VAL A 255 -11.23 6.09 -6.12
N SER A 256 -10.63 7.26 -6.29
CA SER A 256 -9.21 7.43 -6.65
C SER A 256 -8.62 8.67 -5.98
N SER A 257 -7.32 8.66 -5.67
CA SER A 257 -6.67 9.84 -5.09
C SER A 257 -6.73 11.05 -6.02
N THR A 258 -6.77 10.85 -7.34
CA THR A 258 -6.95 11.94 -8.31
C THR A 258 -8.30 12.62 -8.15
N ARG A 259 -9.37 11.85 -7.92
CA ARG A 259 -10.70 12.41 -7.65
C ARG A 259 -10.73 13.21 -6.36
N VAL A 260 -10.07 12.73 -5.30
CA VAL A 260 -9.94 13.47 -4.03
C VAL A 260 -9.25 14.82 -4.25
N ARG A 261 -8.12 14.84 -4.96
CA ARG A 261 -7.38 16.08 -5.23
C ARG A 261 -8.23 17.07 -6.05
N LYS A 262 -8.99 16.58 -7.02
CA LYS A 262 -9.91 17.41 -7.82
C LYS A 262 -11.00 18.03 -6.95
N ALA A 263 -11.65 17.24 -6.11
CA ALA A 263 -12.68 17.71 -5.18
C ALA A 263 -12.12 18.74 -4.18
N ALA A 264 -10.97 18.45 -3.57
CA ALA A 264 -10.30 19.38 -2.65
C ALA A 264 -9.91 20.70 -3.32
N LYS A 265 -9.39 20.66 -4.56
CA LYS A 265 -9.08 21.87 -5.35
C LYS A 265 -10.34 22.71 -5.65
N GLN A 266 -11.48 22.06 -5.79
CA GLN A 266 -12.79 22.70 -6.00
C GLN A 266 -13.47 23.09 -4.68
N GLN A 267 -12.84 22.83 -3.54
CA GLN A 267 -13.41 23.00 -2.21
C GLN A 267 -14.74 22.25 -2.00
N ASP A 268 -14.94 21.16 -2.76
CA ASP A 268 -16.05 20.23 -2.57
C ASP A 268 -15.71 19.28 -1.41
N TRP A 269 -15.87 19.80 -0.19
CA TRP A 269 -15.52 19.07 1.03
C TRP A 269 -16.44 17.89 1.31
N ASP A 270 -17.67 17.93 0.80
CA ASP A 270 -18.62 16.81 0.91
C ASP A 270 -18.13 15.64 0.07
N GLU A 271 -17.67 15.88 -1.17
CA GLU A 271 -17.05 14.84 -1.98
C GLU A 271 -15.75 14.32 -1.35
N VAL A 272 -14.88 15.18 -0.79
CA VAL A 272 -13.67 14.74 -0.08
C VAL A 272 -14.01 13.81 1.09
N GLN A 273 -15.01 14.13 1.90
CA GLN A 273 -15.49 13.29 3.00
C GLN A 273 -16.07 11.95 2.52
N GLN A 274 -16.69 11.92 1.34
CA GLN A 274 -17.15 10.69 0.73
C GLN A 274 -16.01 9.80 0.25
N LEU A 275 -14.88 10.37 -0.16
CA LEU A 275 -13.76 9.65 -0.78
C LEU A 275 -12.63 9.24 0.18
N CYS A 276 -12.50 9.88 1.34
CA CYS A 276 -11.44 9.65 2.33
C CYS A 276 -11.98 9.13 3.67
N THR A 277 -11.10 8.62 4.51
CA THR A 277 -11.42 8.39 5.94
C THR A 277 -11.59 9.73 6.65
N GLU A 278 -12.29 9.74 7.78
CA GLU A 278 -12.66 10.97 8.52
C GLU A 278 -11.43 11.84 8.84
N GLY A 279 -10.39 11.27 9.44
CA GLY A 279 -9.17 11.99 9.80
C GLY A 279 -8.42 12.51 8.58
N VAL A 280 -8.34 11.73 7.51
CA VAL A 280 -7.69 12.16 6.25
C VAL A 280 -8.46 13.31 5.60
N ALA A 281 -9.79 13.22 5.51
CA ALA A 281 -10.63 14.29 4.96
C ALA A 281 -10.51 15.58 5.77
N GLN A 282 -10.49 15.47 7.10
CA GLN A 282 -10.29 16.60 8.01
C GLN A 282 -8.92 17.25 7.79
N ALA A 283 -7.84 16.46 7.76
CA ALA A 283 -6.48 16.99 7.57
C ALA A 283 -6.30 17.65 6.19
N VAL A 284 -6.87 17.06 5.14
CA VAL A 284 -6.83 17.66 3.79
C VAL A 284 -7.50 19.03 3.76
N ARG A 285 -8.62 19.19 4.48
CA ARG A 285 -9.37 20.46 4.57
C ARG A 285 -8.65 21.49 5.45
N GLU A 286 -8.25 21.10 6.67
CA GLU A 286 -7.68 22.03 7.66
C GLU A 286 -6.29 22.56 7.29
N ASP A 287 -5.48 21.74 6.61
CA ASP A 287 -4.13 22.10 6.20
C ASP A 287 -4.03 22.46 4.70
N THR A 288 -5.16 22.59 4.00
CA THR A 288 -5.26 23.13 2.63
C THR A 288 -4.34 22.43 1.61
N ILE A 289 -4.13 21.11 1.78
CA ILE A 289 -3.04 20.35 1.13
C ILE A 289 -3.13 20.36 -0.42
N TYR A 290 -4.32 20.57 -1.00
CA TYR A 290 -4.55 20.50 -2.45
C TYR A 290 -5.21 21.75 -3.06
N GLU A 291 -5.25 22.87 -2.34
CA GLU A 291 -5.93 24.09 -2.82
C GLU A 291 -5.14 24.87 -3.86
N SER A 292 -3.82 24.67 -3.95
CA SER A 292 -2.94 25.38 -4.90
C SER A 292 -2.33 24.43 -5.93
N ASP A 293 -2.08 24.97 -7.14
CA ASP A 293 -1.30 24.25 -8.14
C ASP A 293 0.16 24.21 -7.69
N ASP A 294 0.64 23.01 -7.35
CA ASP A 294 2.06 22.75 -7.15
C ASP A 294 2.80 22.98 -8.48
N LYS A 295 3.10 24.25 -8.78
CA LYS A 295 4.23 24.60 -9.62
C LYS A 295 5.47 24.18 -8.84
N GLY A 296 5.86 22.93 -9.11
CA GLY A 296 6.88 22.19 -8.40
C GLY A 296 7.99 23.06 -7.84
N ALA A 297 8.06 23.13 -6.52
CA ALA A 297 9.35 23.15 -5.87
C ALA A 297 10.06 21.87 -6.33
N LYS A 298 10.92 21.99 -7.34
CA LYS A 298 11.93 20.96 -7.62
C LYS A 298 12.71 20.79 -6.32
N MET A 299 12.39 19.75 -5.56
CA MET A 299 13.21 19.36 -4.42
C MET A 299 14.46 18.73 -5.00
N ALA A 300 15.55 19.50 -4.96
CA ALA A 300 16.91 19.00 -5.05
C ALA A 300 17.24 18.15 -3.82
#